data_AF-A0A4C2EJ11-F1
#
_entry.id   AF-A0A4C2EJ11-F1
#
_cell.length_a   1.000
_cell.length_b   1.000
_cell.length_c   1.000
_cell.angle_alpha   90.00
_cell.angle_beta   90.00
_cell.angle_gamma   90.00
#
_symmetry.space_group_name_H-M   'P 1'
#
loop_
_entity.id
_entity.type
_entity.pdbx_description
1 polymer ?
#
loop_
_entity_poly.entity_id
_entity_poly.type
_entity_poly.pdbx_seq_one_letter_code
_entity_poly.pdbx_strand_id
1 'polypeptide(L)' 'MTEADLADLERTAAQVQWTPPSGTDREDQYCCFCRSGLSSGLQRLAADRDDVSLFTPSDLVPSGGTE' A
#
# COMPACT_ATOMS: atom_id res chain seq x y z
N MET A 1 10.71 -3.99 0.05
CA MET A 1 10.00 -3.15 1.03
C MET A 1 9.97 -3.82 2.38
N THR A 2 10.00 -3.00 3.40
CA THR A 2 9.97 -3.35 4.82
C THR A 2 8.90 -2.52 5.53
N GLU A 3 8.69 -2.83 6.80
CA GLU A 3 7.82 -2.11 7.71
C GLU A 3 8.23 -0.64 7.88
N ALA A 4 9.52 -0.34 7.74
CA ALA A 4 10.02 1.04 7.79
C ALA A 4 9.56 1.87 6.58
N ASP A 5 9.48 1.25 5.39
CA ASP A 5 8.98 1.93 4.18
C ASP A 5 7.48 2.27 4.33
N LEU A 6 6.69 1.38 4.95
CA LEU A 6 5.29 1.64 5.26
C LEU A 6 5.15 2.78 6.28
N ALA A 7 5.95 2.78 7.35
CA ALA A 7 5.91 3.84 8.36
C ALA A 7 6.25 5.22 7.77
N ASP A 8 7.16 5.29 6.80
CA ASP A 8 7.49 6.53 6.09
C ASP A 8 6.34 7.01 5.20
N LEU A 9 5.65 6.07 4.54
CA LEU A 9 4.44 6.35 3.77
C LEU A 9 3.31 6.89 4.65
N GLU A 10 3.04 6.26 5.80
CA GLU A 10 2.06 6.71 6.79
C GLU A 10 2.37 8.14 7.28
N ARG A 11 3.65 8.41 7.59
CA ARG A 11 4.12 9.74 7.99
C ARG A 11 3.92 10.78 6.90
N THR A 12 4.15 10.41 5.64
CA THR A 12 3.97 11.32 4.50
C THR A 12 2.49 11.59 4.27
N ALA A 13 1.64 10.55 4.33
CA ALA A 13 0.20 10.69 4.23
C ALA A 13 -0.34 11.63 5.32
N ALA A 14 0.10 11.50 6.57
CA ALA A 14 -0.32 12.38 7.67
C ALA A 14 0.01 13.87 7.44
N GLN A 15 1.00 14.18 6.59
CA GLN A 15 1.36 15.55 6.22
C GLN A 15 0.51 16.12 5.08
N VAL A 16 -0.26 15.28 4.38
CA VAL A 16 -1.14 15.73 3.29
C VAL A 16 -2.29 16.53 3.88
N GLN A 17 -2.28 17.84 3.65
CA GLN A 17 -3.34 18.77 4.04
C GLN A 17 -4.44 18.79 2.99
N TRP A 18 -5.09 17.65 2.81
CA TRP A 18 -6.22 17.50 1.90
C TRP A 18 -7.44 17.04 2.67
N THR A 19 -8.55 17.77 2.48
CA THR A 19 -9.85 17.43 3.04
C THR A 19 -10.77 16.99 1.91
N PRO A 20 -11.46 15.85 2.03
CA PRO A 20 -12.43 15.42 1.04
C PRO A 20 -13.55 16.46 0.89
N PRO A 21 -14.03 16.73 -0.34
CA PRO A 21 -15.13 17.68 -0.57
C PRO A 21 -16.45 17.24 0.08
N SER A 22 -16.59 15.95 0.42
CA SER A 22 -17.75 15.37 1.08
C SER A 22 -17.84 15.68 2.59
N GLY A 23 -16.79 16.25 3.20
CA GLY A 23 -16.76 16.61 4.62
C GLY A 23 -16.66 15.44 5.60
N THR A 24 -16.46 14.21 5.10
CA THR A 24 -16.19 13.02 5.91
C THR A 24 -14.74 12.95 6.37
N ASP A 25 -14.48 12.17 7.42
CA ASP A 25 -13.14 11.81 7.85
C ASP A 25 -12.35 11.20 6.67
N ARG A 26 -11.06 11.51 6.63
CA ARG A 26 -10.17 11.02 5.58
C ARG A 26 -9.83 9.56 5.89
N GLU A 27 -10.27 8.65 5.03
CA GLU A 27 -9.83 7.26 5.07
C GLU A 27 -8.56 7.12 4.23
N ASP A 28 -7.47 6.77 4.90
CA ASP A 28 -6.19 6.49 4.25
C ASP A 28 -6.09 5.00 3.93
N GLN A 29 -5.82 4.69 2.67
CA GLN A 29 -5.52 3.34 2.22
C GLN A 29 -4.09 3.29 1.69
N TYR A 30 -3.29 2.37 2.23
CA TYR A 30 -1.87 2.25 1.92
C TYR A 30 -1.64 1.10 0.93
N CYS A 31 -1.38 1.45 -0.32
CA CYS A 31 -1.05 0.48 -1.36
C CYS A 31 0.47 0.42 -1.58
N CYS A 32 1.07 -0.72 -1.26
CA CYS A 32 2.50 -0.92 -1.32
C CYS A 32 2.89 -1.80 -2.51
N PHE A 33 3.71 -1.25 -3.41
CA PHE A 33 4.15 -1.94 -4.63
C PHE A 33 5.60 -2.37 -4.52
N CYS A 34 5.90 -3.65 -4.72
CA CYS A 34 7.28 -4.12 -4.67
C CYS A 34 7.61 -5.17 -5.72
N ARG A 35 8.70 -4.92 -6.48
CA ARG A 35 9.18 -5.80 -7.56
C ARG A 35 10.03 -6.97 -7.08
N SER A 36 10.86 -6.76 -6.07
CA SER A 36 11.91 -7.71 -5.66
C SER A 36 11.58 -8.53 -4.42
N GLY A 37 10.43 -8.27 -3.79
CA GLY A 37 10.00 -8.97 -2.58
C GLY A 37 9.61 -8.03 -1.45
N LEU A 38 8.67 -8.52 -0.65
CA LEU A 38 8.14 -7.88 0.54
C LEU A 38 8.73 -8.59 1.77
N SER A 39 9.08 -7.85 2.81
CA SER A 39 9.45 -8.41 4.10
C SER A 39 8.30 -9.26 4.66
N SER A 40 8.63 -10.37 5.31
CA SER A 40 7.64 -11.24 5.96
C SER A 40 6.88 -10.53 7.08
N GLY A 41 7.51 -9.59 7.78
CA GLY A 41 6.82 -8.78 8.78
C GLY A 41 5.83 -7.79 8.17
N LEU A 42 6.17 -7.19 7.03
CA LEU A 42 5.24 -6.36 6.26
C LEU A 42 4.06 -7.17 5.71
N GLN A 43 4.29 -8.39 5.23
CA GLN A 43 3.23 -9.30 4.79
C GLN A 43 2.27 -9.67 5.92
N ARG A 44 2.80 -9.95 7.12
CA ARG A 44 1.97 -10.21 8.30
C ARG A 44 1.15 -8.99 8.69
N LEU A 45 1.75 -7.80 8.64
CA LEU A 45 1.10 -6.55 8.99
C LEU A 45 -0.08 -6.28 8.05
N ALA A 46 0.11 -6.45 6.73
CA ALA A 46 -0.98 -6.34 5.76
C ALA A 46 -2.03 -7.46 5.85
N ALA A 47 -1.71 -8.60 6.47
CA ALA A 47 -2.70 -9.65 6.73
C ALA A 47 -3.57 -9.36 7.96
N ASP A 48 -3.08 -8.53 8.88
CA ASP A 48 -3.78 -8.12 10.11
C ASP A 48 -4.54 -6.79 9.93
N ARG A 49 -4.19 -6.02 8.90
CA ARG A 49 -4.72 -4.69 8.61
C ARG A 49 -5.37 -4.62 7.23
N ASP A 50 -6.67 -4.32 7.21
CA ASP A 50 -7.43 -4.18 5.97
C ASP A 50 -7.14 -2.87 5.20
N ASP A 51 -6.50 -1.88 5.85
CA ASP A 51 -6.14 -0.61 5.23
C ASP A 51 -4.81 -0.66 4.45
N VAL A 52 -4.08 -1.77 4.52
CA VAL A 52 -2.79 -1.97 3.86
C VAL A 52 -2.89 -3.08 2.82
N SER A 53 -2.64 -2.75 1.55
CA SER A 53 -2.64 -3.72 0.45
C SER A 53 -1.25 -3.84 -0.17
N LEU A 54 -0.76 -5.08 -0.30
CA LEU A 54 0.53 -5.36 -0.92
C LEU A 54 0.33 -5.89 -2.33
N PHE A 55 1.08 -5.32 -3.27
CA PHE A 55 1.02 -5.69 -4.67
C PHE A 55 2.41 -6.01 -5.21
N THR A 56 2.47 -7.07 -6.00
CA THR A 56 3.65 -7.41 -6.79
C THR A 56 3.39 -7.13 -8.27
N PRO A 57 4.43 -7.02 -9.11
CA PRO A 57 4.27 -6.85 -10.55
C PRO A 57 3.39 -7.94 -11.18
N SER A 58 3.43 -9.15 -10.62
CA SER A 58 2.61 -10.28 -11.07
C SER A 58 1.12 -10.07 -10.81
N ASP A 59 0.75 -9.27 -9.80
CA ASP A 59 -0.65 -8.91 -9.52
C ASP A 59 -1.15 -7.81 -10.47
N LEU A 60 -0.26 -6.92 -10.92
CA LEU A 60 -0.60 -5.75 -11.72
C LEU A 60 -0.57 -5.98 -13.22
N VAL A 61 0.40 -6.79 -13.66
CA VAL A 61 0.53 -7.17 -15.06
C VAL A 61 -0.08 -8.56 -15.16
N PRO A 62 -1.37 -8.70 -15.53
CA PRO A 62 -1.87 -9.99 -15.96
C PRO A 62 -0.93 -10.45 -17.06
N SER A 63 -0.38 -11.66 -16.92
CA SER A 63 0.59 -12.21 -17.87
C SER A 63 -0.05 -12.11 -19.25
N GLY A 64 0.35 -11.09 -20.01
CA GLY A 64 -0.25 -10.79 -21.30
C GLY A 64 -0.10 -12.03 -22.13
N GLY A 65 -1.23 -12.67 -22.42
CA GLY A 65 -1.32 -13.76 -23.37
C GLY A 65 -0.56 -13.34 -24.61
N THR A 66 0.37 -14.20 -25.02
CA THR A 66 0.93 -14.11 -26.35
C THR A 66 -0.23 -14.42 -27.31
N GLU A 67 -0.74 -13.40 -27.98
CA GLU A 67 -1.60 -13.52 -29.15
C GLU A 67 -1.01 -12.70 -30.30
#